data_AF-A0A150HJK0-F1
#
_entry.id   AF-A0A150HJK0-F1
#
_cell.length_a   1.000
_cell.length_b   1.000
_cell.length_c   1.000
_cell.angle_alpha   90.00
_cell.angle_beta   90.00
_cell.angle_gamma   90.00
#
_symmetry.space_group_name_H-M   'P 1'
#
loop_
_entity.id
_entity.type
_entity.pdbx_description
1 polymer ?
#
loop_
_entity_poly.entity_id
_entity_poly.type
_entity_poly.pdbx_seq_one_letter_code
_entity_poly.pdbx_strand_id
1 'polypeptide(L)'
;MSLLTILEASKQFKVGRTSIYKAIKRGDITPRLNAQNIQVIDAQDMVRVFGGSVPKSVSGDSTPVVSGNNEELVRELREQIQDLKQDKEFLKQEMASIRRDFDDFKLMIEYKGKSDISETGETVSEQAGNSFGVQEKQQGEQVETDEKQPQKIEKKRFGFLRRLLGE
;
A
#
# COMPACT_ATOMS: atom_id res chain seq x y z
N MET A 1 34.94 20.44 -3.90
CA MET A 1 34.11 19.24 -4.03
C MET A 1 34.99 18.04 -4.31
N SER A 2 34.72 16.89 -3.69
CA SER A 2 35.49 15.66 -3.92
C SER A 2 35.05 14.99 -5.21
N LEU A 3 36.01 14.66 -6.07
CA LEU A 3 35.78 13.90 -7.30
C LEU A 3 36.03 12.42 -7.04
N LEU A 4 35.12 11.58 -7.49
CA LEU A 4 35.15 10.14 -7.29
C LEU A 4 35.10 9.44 -8.65
N THR A 5 35.87 8.38 -8.83
CA THR A 5 35.63 7.48 -9.97
C THR A 5 34.28 6.78 -9.81
N ILE A 6 33.71 6.31 -10.91
CA ILE A 6 32.42 5.58 -10.87
C ILE A 6 32.49 4.35 -9.96
N LEU A 7 33.66 3.69 -9.90
CA LEU A 7 33.88 2.55 -9.03
C LEU A 7 33.86 2.94 -7.55
N GLU A 8 34.55 4.02 -7.19
CA GLU A 8 34.58 4.54 -5.81
C GLU A 8 33.19 5.02 -5.38
N ALA A 9 32.51 5.78 -6.23
CA ALA A 9 31.16 6.25 -5.97
C ALA A 9 30.18 5.09 -5.76
N SER A 10 30.28 4.03 -6.57
CA SER A 10 29.45 2.83 -6.40
C SER A 10 29.64 2.18 -5.03
N LYS A 11 30.89 2.08 -4.57
CA LYS A 11 31.22 1.51 -3.25
C LYS A 11 30.76 2.40 -2.10
N GLN A 12 31.02 3.71 -2.17
CA GLN A 12 30.70 4.66 -1.09
C GLN A 12 29.20 4.83 -0.90
N PHE A 13 28.45 4.99 -2.00
CA PHE A 13 27.01 5.28 -1.95
C PHE A 13 26.14 4.01 -1.99
N LYS A 14 26.75 2.82 -2.09
CA LYS A 14 26.05 1.53 -2.27
C LYS A 14 25.07 1.55 -3.46
N VAL A 15 25.43 2.28 -4.51
CA VAL A 15 24.65 2.40 -5.75
C VAL A 15 25.31 1.55 -6.83
N GLY A 16 24.53 0.76 -7.58
CA GLY A 16 25.05 -0.01 -8.71
C GLY A 16 25.65 0.90 -9.79
N ARG A 17 26.81 0.54 -10.33
CA ARG A 17 27.48 1.28 -11.43
C ARG A 17 26.55 1.56 -12.61
N THR A 18 25.69 0.60 -12.96
CA THR A 18 24.67 0.74 -14.01
C THR A 18 23.67 1.87 -13.74
N SER A 19 23.27 2.08 -12.48
CA SER A 19 22.41 3.20 -12.09
C SER A 19 23.12 4.54 -12.22
N ILE A 20 24.42 4.59 -11.88
CA ILE A 20 25.25 5.78 -12.07
C ILE A 20 25.37 6.11 -13.56
N TYR A 21 25.66 5.12 -14.42
CA TYR A 21 25.69 5.33 -15.87
C TYR A 21 24.34 5.81 -16.43
N LYS A 22 23.23 5.27 -15.92
CA LYS A 22 21.87 5.74 -16.31
C LYS A 22 21.65 7.19 -15.90
N ALA A 23 22.03 7.59 -14.69
CA ALA A 23 21.92 8.96 -14.21
C ALA A 23 22.78 9.93 -15.05
N ILE A 24 24.00 9.53 -15.40
CA ILE A 24 24.85 10.28 -16.34
C ILE A 24 24.15 10.43 -17.70
N LYS A 25 23.60 9.35 -18.26
CA LYS A 25 22.91 9.38 -19.56
C LYS A 25 21.66 10.28 -19.54
N ARG A 26 20.97 10.37 -18.41
CA ARG A 26 19.81 11.26 -18.23
C ARG A 26 20.21 12.73 -18.03
N GLY A 27 21.49 13.02 -17.75
CA GLY A 27 21.96 14.35 -17.41
C GLY A 27 21.79 14.72 -15.94
N ASP A 28 21.43 13.76 -15.08
CA ASP A 28 21.26 14.00 -13.64
C ASP A 28 22.62 14.19 -12.94
N ILE A 29 23.68 13.59 -13.48
CA ILE A 29 25.06 13.68 -12.96
C ILE A 29 25.97 14.17 -14.08
N THR A 30 26.84 15.14 -13.78
CA THR A 30 27.79 15.67 -14.77
C THR A 30 29.13 14.95 -14.66
N PRO A 31 29.51 14.09 -15.62
CA PRO A 31 30.82 13.46 -15.61
C PRO A 31 31.92 14.43 -16.05
N ARG A 32 33.10 14.27 -15.46
CA ARG A 32 34.33 14.95 -15.86
C ARG A 32 35.42 13.92 -16.14
N LEU A 33 36.44 14.32 -16.88
CA LEU A 33 37.64 13.51 -17.06
C LEU A 33 38.73 14.04 -16.12
N ASN A 34 39.42 13.15 -15.42
CA ASN A 34 40.60 13.51 -14.65
C ASN A 34 41.85 13.60 -15.56
N ALA A 35 43.00 13.91 -14.97
CA ALA A 35 44.28 14.03 -15.68
C ALA A 35 44.72 12.73 -16.38
N GLN A 36 44.13 11.59 -16.00
CA GLN A 36 44.36 10.26 -16.57
C GLN A 36 43.26 9.82 -17.54
N ASN A 37 42.40 10.75 -17.98
CA ASN A 37 41.27 10.49 -18.89
C ASN A 37 40.23 9.49 -18.33
N ILE A 38 40.16 9.32 -17.00
CA ILE A 38 39.18 8.48 -16.33
C ILE A 38 37.96 9.33 -15.97
N GLN A 39 36.77 8.77 -16.21
CA GLN A 39 35.51 9.41 -15.87
C GLN A 39 35.34 9.48 -14.34
N VAL A 40 35.27 10.70 -13.83
CA VAL A 40 35.04 11.02 -12.43
C VAL A 40 33.76 11.85 -12.30
N ILE A 41 33.09 11.71 -11.17
CA ILE A 41 31.83 12.39 -10.85
C ILE A 41 31.96 13.09 -9.51
N ASP A 42 31.16 14.12 -9.30
CA ASP A 42 31.13 14.85 -8.03
C ASP A 42 30.37 14.03 -6.96
N ALA A 43 30.90 13.99 -5.74
CA ALA A 43 30.20 13.40 -4.60
C ALA A 43 28.87 14.13 -4.30
N GLN A 44 28.77 15.43 -4.56
CA GLN A 44 27.53 16.19 -4.39
C GLN A 44 26.44 15.72 -5.35
N ASP A 45 26.79 15.42 -6.61
CA ASP A 45 25.85 14.86 -7.58
C ASP A 45 25.35 13.49 -7.13
N MET A 46 26.23 12.67 -6.52
CA MET A 46 25.84 11.38 -5.95
C MET A 46 24.86 11.53 -4.77
N VAL A 47 25.10 12.47 -3.86
CA VAL A 47 24.17 12.77 -2.76
C VAL A 47 22.84 13.29 -3.30
N ARG A 48 22.87 14.22 -4.26
CA ARG A 48 21.66 14.82 -4.85
C ARG A 48 20.79 13.78 -5.56
N VAL A 49 21.40 12.86 -6.31
CA VAL A 49 20.67 11.89 -7.14
C VAL A 49 20.31 10.62 -6.36
N PHE A 50 21.15 10.17 -5.44
CA PHE A 50 20.98 8.87 -4.76
C PHE A 50 20.92 8.94 -3.23
N GLY A 51 21.16 10.10 -2.62
CA GLY A 51 21.19 10.28 -1.16
C GLY A 51 19.84 10.06 -0.46
N GLY A 52 18.72 10.13 -1.19
CA GLY A 52 17.38 9.86 -0.65
C GLY A 52 17.02 8.38 -0.50
N SER A 53 17.89 7.45 -0.88
CA SER A 53 17.60 6.00 -0.90
C SER A 53 17.96 5.25 0.38
N VAL A 54 18.52 5.92 1.38
CA VAL A 54 18.76 5.33 2.70
C VAL A 54 17.42 5.27 3.45
N PRO A 55 17.01 4.13 4.05
CA PRO A 55 15.81 4.09 4.87
C PRO A 55 15.91 5.16 5.97
N LYS A 56 14.89 6.02 6.03
CA LYS A 56 14.80 7.25 6.82
C LYS A 56 15.46 7.13 8.21
N SER A 57 16.40 8.03 8.48
CA SER A 57 16.38 8.78 9.73
C SER A 57 16.37 10.26 9.37
N VAL A 58 15.44 10.99 9.98
CA VAL A 58 15.14 12.40 9.73
C VAL A 58 16.33 13.25 10.16
N SER A 59 17.00 13.95 9.24
CA SER A 59 17.54 15.32 9.41
C SER A 59 18.40 15.71 8.20
N GLY A 60 18.21 16.91 7.66
CA GLY A 60 19.18 17.51 6.73
C GLY A 60 18.56 18.07 5.46
N ASP A 61 17.94 19.24 5.61
CA ASP A 61 17.52 20.17 4.58
C ASP A 61 18.61 20.39 3.53
N SER A 62 18.34 20.08 2.26
CA SER A 62 19.18 20.48 1.14
C SER A 62 18.29 20.98 0.00
N THR A 63 17.82 22.21 0.15
CA THR A 63 17.18 22.98 -0.91
C THR A 63 18.23 23.79 -1.67
N PRO A 64 18.20 23.81 -3.01
CA PRO A 64 18.81 24.90 -3.76
C PRO A 64 17.94 26.14 -3.56
N VAL A 65 18.60 27.26 -3.27
CA VAL A 65 18.02 28.60 -3.13
C VAL A 65 17.08 28.91 -4.30
N VAL A 66 15.77 28.94 -4.03
CA VAL A 66 14.77 29.70 -4.80
C VAL A 66 14.08 30.62 -3.81
N SER A 67 14.72 31.76 -3.55
CA SER A 67 14.36 32.72 -2.51
C SER A 67 13.08 33.54 -2.80
N GLY A 68 12.18 33.06 -3.66
CA GLY A 68 10.95 33.76 -4.06
C GLY A 68 9.64 33.14 -3.58
N ASN A 69 9.62 31.83 -3.25
CA ASN A 69 8.37 31.07 -3.07
C ASN A 69 8.17 30.50 -1.66
N ASN A 70 9.05 30.84 -0.71
CA ASN A 70 9.05 30.23 0.62
C ASN A 70 7.82 30.63 1.45
N GLU A 71 7.32 31.87 1.31
CA GLU A 71 6.14 32.31 2.06
C GLU A 71 4.85 31.68 1.55
N GLU A 72 4.73 31.50 0.24
CA GLU A 72 3.59 30.83 -0.38
C GLU A 72 3.57 29.33 -0.06
N LEU A 73 4.73 28.67 -0.10
CA LEU A 73 4.87 27.29 0.35
C LEU A 73 4.50 27.12 1.83
N VAL A 74 4.95 28.04 2.69
CA VAL A 74 4.60 28.01 4.12
C VAL A 74 3.10 28.25 4.33
N ARG A 75 2.46 29.10 3.53
CA ARG A 75 1.01 29.32 3.58
C ARG A 75 0.24 28.06 3.18
N GLU A 76 0.61 27.45 2.05
CA GLU A 76 -0.02 26.22 1.57
C GLU A 76 0.16 25.05 2.55
N LEU A 77 1.35 24.91 3.14
CA LEU A 77 1.61 23.91 4.18
C LEU A 77 0.73 24.14 5.42
N ARG A 78 0.49 25.40 5.82
CA ARG A 78 -0.38 25.73 6.96
C ARG A 78 -1.84 25.40 6.66
N GLU A 79 -2.29 25.67 5.45
CA GLU A 79 -3.64 25.33 4.98
C GLU A 79 -3.85 23.81 4.98
N GLN A 80 -2.93 23.05 4.39
CA GLN A 80 -2.97 21.58 4.42
C GLN A 80 -2.99 21.03 5.86
N ILE A 81 -2.22 21.62 6.78
CA ILE A 81 -2.24 21.21 8.19
C ILE A 81 -3.60 21.50 8.84
N GLN A 82 -4.25 22.59 8.48
CA GLN A 82 -5.58 22.94 8.99
C GLN A 82 -6.64 21.97 8.48
N ASP A 83 -6.65 21.69 7.18
CA ASP A 83 -7.59 20.75 6.56
C ASP A 83 -7.42 19.34 7.15
N LEU A 84 -6.18 18.86 7.27
CA LEU A 84 -5.89 17.56 7.89
C LEU A 84 -6.34 17.48 9.36
N LYS A 85 -6.32 18.59 10.09
CA LYS A 85 -6.85 18.63 11.46
C LYS A 85 -8.37 18.52 11.48
N GLN A 86 -9.06 19.23 10.58
CA GLN A 86 -10.51 19.16 10.46
C GLN A 86 -10.97 17.76 10.05
N ASP A 87 -10.34 17.16 9.05
CA ASP A 87 -10.63 15.78 8.62
C ASP A 87 -10.42 14.78 9.77
N LYS A 88 -9.34 14.94 10.54
CA LYS A 88 -9.08 14.10 11.70
C LYS A 88 -10.15 14.24 12.78
N GLU A 89 -10.67 15.44 13.01
CA GLU A 89 -11.75 15.68 13.96
C GLU A 89 -13.07 15.09 13.46
N PHE A 90 -13.39 15.28 12.19
CA PHE A 90 -14.56 14.68 11.54
C PHE A 90 -14.54 13.14 11.64
N LEU A 91 -13.43 12.51 11.24
CA LEU A 91 -13.28 11.05 11.32
C LEU A 91 -13.40 10.52 12.75
N LYS A 92 -12.88 11.26 13.74
CA LYS A 92 -13.06 10.90 15.15
C LYS A 92 -14.53 10.93 15.58
N GLN A 93 -15.27 11.95 15.14
CA GLN A 93 -16.70 12.07 15.44
C GLN A 93 -17.49 10.94 14.77
N GLU A 94 -17.17 10.62 13.52
CA GLU A 94 -17.78 9.50 12.78
C GLU A 94 -17.52 8.17 13.49
N MET A 95 -16.26 7.89 13.88
CA MET A 95 -15.91 6.70 14.66
C MET A 95 -16.67 6.63 16.00
N ALA A 96 -16.86 7.76 16.68
CA ALA A 96 -17.63 7.81 17.92
C ALA A 96 -19.12 7.53 17.68
N SER A 97 -19.68 7.98 16.56
CA SER A 97 -21.05 7.66 16.18
C SER A 97 -21.22 6.19 15.86
N ILE A 98 -20.35 5.62 15.04
CA ILE A 98 -20.38 4.19 14.70
C ILE A 98 -20.27 3.32 15.95
N ARG A 99 -19.45 3.72 16.94
CA ARG A 99 -19.36 3.00 18.22
C ARG A 99 -20.68 3.03 19.00
N ARG A 100 -21.37 4.17 19.04
CA ARG A 100 -22.70 4.27 19.67
C ARG A 100 -23.70 3.37 18.95
N ASP A 101 -23.75 3.44 17.63
CA ASP A 101 -24.68 2.63 16.83
C ASP A 101 -24.40 1.13 17.05
N PHE A 102 -23.13 0.74 17.15
CA PHE A 102 -22.73 -0.64 17.46
C PHE A 102 -23.21 -1.09 18.85
N ASP A 103 -23.04 -0.24 19.87
CA ASP A 103 -23.52 -0.54 21.23
C ASP A 103 -25.06 -0.67 21.27
N ASP A 104 -25.77 0.19 20.54
CA ASP A 104 -27.23 0.14 20.41
C ASP A 104 -27.70 -1.15 19.71
N PHE A 105 -27.06 -1.53 18.60
CA PHE A 105 -27.37 -2.78 17.90
C PHE A 105 -27.09 -4.01 18.77
N LYS A 106 -25.99 -3.99 19.52
CA LYS A 106 -25.66 -5.06 20.47
C LYS A 106 -26.74 -5.20 21.53
N LEU A 107 -27.21 -4.09 22.11
CA LEU A 107 -28.29 -4.10 23.10
C LEU A 107 -29.59 -4.67 22.51
N MET A 108 -29.97 -4.27 21.30
CA MET A 108 -31.18 -4.76 20.64
C MET A 108 -31.12 -6.27 20.34
N ILE A 109 -29.96 -6.78 19.93
CA ILE A 109 -29.73 -8.21 19.71
C ILE A 109 -29.81 -8.97 21.03
N GLU A 110 -29.14 -8.50 22.09
CA GLU A 110 -29.20 -9.12 23.41
C GLU A 110 -30.63 -9.12 23.98
N TYR A 111 -31.40 -8.06 23.76
CA TYR A 111 -32.79 -7.97 24.18
C TYR A 111 -33.67 -8.99 23.45
N LYS A 112 -33.55 -9.11 22.13
CA LYS A 112 -34.28 -10.15 21.36
C LYS A 112 -33.88 -11.56 21.75
N GLY A 113 -32.59 -11.82 21.98
CA GLY A 113 -32.12 -13.11 22.45
C GLY A 113 -32.65 -13.48 23.84
N LYS A 114 -32.97 -12.51 24.70
CA LYS A 114 -33.56 -12.75 26.03
C LYS A 114 -35.09 -12.92 25.98
N SER A 115 -35.78 -12.22 25.06
CA SER A 115 -37.23 -12.37 24.90
C SER A 115 -37.65 -13.74 24.37
N ASP A 116 -36.77 -14.44 23.66
CA ASP A 116 -37.04 -15.78 23.14
C ASP A 116 -36.84 -16.90 24.19
N ILE A 117 -36.43 -16.57 25.43
CA ILE A 117 -36.06 -17.56 26.47
C ILE A 117 -37.03 -17.57 27.67
N SER A 118 -38.08 -16.72 27.70
CA SER A 118 -39.07 -16.76 28.78
C SER A 118 -40.50 -16.89 28.28
N GLU A 119 -40.89 -18.06 27.78
CA GLU A 119 -42.23 -18.58 28.07
C GLU A 119 -42.17 -20.08 28.36
N THR A 120 -42.61 -20.37 29.59
CA THR A 120 -42.91 -21.64 30.23
C THR A 120 -43.70 -22.58 29.31
N GLY A 121 -43.38 -23.88 29.36
CA GLY A 121 -44.06 -24.88 28.55
C GLY A 121 -45.54 -25.02 28.86
N GLU A 122 -46.36 -25.11 27.81
CA GLU A 122 -47.40 -26.13 27.65
C GLU A 122 -48.12 -26.01 26.29
N THR A 123 -48.14 -27.13 25.57
CA THR A 123 -49.09 -27.57 24.53
C THR A 123 -49.04 -26.99 23.11
N VAL A 124 -49.10 -27.95 22.18
CA VAL A 124 -49.00 -27.88 20.72
C VAL A 124 -50.20 -27.19 20.08
N SER A 125 -49.98 -26.38 19.03
CA SER A 125 -50.93 -26.30 17.92
C SER A 125 -50.20 -25.99 16.61
N GLU A 126 -50.17 -27.00 15.74
CA GLU A 126 -49.78 -26.89 14.34
C GLU A 126 -50.76 -25.97 13.59
N GLN A 127 -50.28 -25.04 12.77
CA GLN A 127 -50.76 -24.97 11.39
C GLN A 127 -49.86 -24.16 10.45
N ALA A 128 -49.72 -24.74 9.27
CA ALA A 128 -48.92 -24.37 8.12
C ALA A 128 -49.21 -22.97 7.54
N GLY A 129 -48.16 -22.37 6.95
CA GLY A 129 -48.27 -21.12 6.21
C GLY A 129 -46.97 -20.67 5.54
N ASN A 130 -46.42 -21.52 4.67
CA ASN A 130 -45.54 -21.25 3.51
C ASN A 130 -44.84 -19.89 3.40
N SER A 131 -43.50 -19.92 3.31
CA SER A 131 -42.74 -19.67 2.07
C SER A 131 -41.41 -18.96 2.36
N PHE A 132 -40.28 -19.65 2.17
CA PHE A 132 -39.17 -19.27 1.28
C PHE A 132 -37.89 -20.04 1.64
N GLY A 133 -37.50 -20.97 0.75
CA GLY A 133 -36.12 -21.35 0.41
C GLY A 133 -35.19 -21.81 1.54
N VAL A 134 -35.24 -23.09 1.89
CA VAL A 134 -34.16 -23.80 2.59
C VAL A 134 -32.99 -24.00 1.62
N GLN A 135 -31.82 -23.44 1.91
CA GLN A 135 -30.57 -23.84 1.26
C GLN A 135 -30.07 -25.14 1.92
N GLU A 136 -29.97 -26.20 1.14
CA GLU A 136 -29.35 -27.47 1.55
C GLU A 136 -27.86 -27.26 1.88
N LYS A 137 -27.45 -27.66 3.09
CA LYS A 137 -26.08 -28.11 3.34
C LYS A 137 -26.07 -29.63 3.20
N GLN A 138 -25.40 -30.13 2.17
CA GLN A 138 -25.08 -31.56 2.05
C GLN A 138 -23.82 -31.88 2.86
N GLN A 139 -23.92 -32.91 3.70
CA GLN A 139 -22.84 -33.56 4.44
C GLN A 139 -22.57 -34.97 3.86
N GLY A 140 -21.30 -35.41 3.98
CA GLY A 140 -20.87 -36.81 4.02
C GLY A 140 -20.56 -37.46 2.66
N GLU A 141 -19.56 -38.32 2.45
CA GLU A 141 -18.64 -39.03 3.36
C GLU A 141 -17.52 -39.73 2.52
N GLN A 142 -16.30 -39.75 3.07
CA GLN A 142 -15.10 -40.65 2.96
C GLN A 142 -14.84 -41.54 1.70
N VAL A 143 -13.61 -41.80 1.23
CA VAL A 143 -12.53 -42.65 1.82
C VAL A 143 -11.20 -42.49 1.02
N GLU A 144 -10.09 -42.78 1.71
CA GLU A 144 -8.65 -42.82 1.33
C GLU A 144 -8.28 -43.59 0.03
N THR A 145 -7.18 -43.20 -0.64
CA THR A 145 -5.84 -43.85 -0.59
C THR A 145 -4.98 -43.44 -1.81
N ASP A 146 -3.70 -43.16 -1.52
CA ASP A 146 -2.49 -43.33 -2.32
C ASP A 146 -1.94 -42.24 -3.27
N GLU A 147 -0.69 -41.92 -2.95
CA GLU A 147 0.28 -41.07 -3.63
C GLU A 147 0.63 -41.57 -5.04
N LYS A 148 0.70 -40.64 -5.99
CA LYS A 148 1.71 -40.64 -7.06
C LYS A 148 1.77 -39.28 -7.76
N GLN A 149 2.89 -38.58 -7.64
CA GLN A 149 3.33 -37.66 -8.71
C GLN A 149 3.84 -38.50 -9.90
N PRO A 150 3.73 -38.00 -11.14
CA PRO A 150 4.88 -37.27 -11.70
C PRO A 150 4.56 -36.13 -12.71
N GLN A 151 5.38 -35.08 -12.62
CA GLN A 151 6.07 -34.34 -13.69
C GLN A 151 5.34 -33.66 -14.88
N LYS A 152 5.64 -32.34 -15.00
CA LYS A 152 5.96 -31.50 -16.19
C LYS A 152 5.14 -31.67 -17.49
N ILE A 153 4.63 -30.55 -18.03
CA ILE A 153 4.84 -30.09 -19.42
C ILE A 153 4.63 -28.56 -19.50
N GLU A 154 5.37 -27.94 -20.42
CA GLU A 154 5.61 -26.52 -20.65
C GLU A 154 4.51 -25.74 -21.43
N LYS A 155 4.54 -24.41 -21.25
CA LYS A 155 4.30 -23.31 -22.24
C LYS A 155 3.00 -23.34 -23.06
N LYS A 156 2.20 -22.26 -22.92
CA LYS A 156 2.13 -21.15 -23.90
C LYS A 156 1.21 -20.03 -23.40
N ARG A 157 1.67 -18.80 -23.61
CA ARG A 157 0.91 -17.57 -23.40
C ARG A 157 -0.13 -17.48 -24.52
N PHE A 158 -1.40 -17.31 -24.19
CA PHE A 158 -2.42 -16.88 -25.14
C PHE A 158 -3.26 -15.77 -24.52
N GLY A 159 -3.44 -14.70 -25.29
CA GLY A 159 -3.79 -13.37 -24.82
C GLY A 159 -5.26 -13.20 -24.45
N PHE A 160 -5.47 -12.63 -23.26
CA PHE A 160 -6.76 -12.17 -22.75
C PHE A 160 -7.08 -10.71 -23.13
N LEU A 161 -6.56 -10.21 -24.25
CA LEU A 161 -6.77 -8.83 -24.73
C LEU A 161 -7.42 -8.77 -26.11
N ARG A 162 -8.45 -9.59 -26.34
CA ARG A 162 -9.28 -9.46 -27.55
C ARG A 162 -10.77 -9.49 -27.20
N ARG A 163 -11.20 -8.51 -26.39
CA ARG A 163 -12.61 -8.13 -26.27
C ARG A 163 -12.72 -6.65 -25.89
N LEU A 164 -12.25 -5.78 -26.78
CA LEU A 164 -12.35 -4.32 -26.62
C LEU A 164 -12.26 -3.57 -27.96
N LEU A 165 -12.90 -4.10 -29.01
CA LEU A 165 -13.24 -3.47 -30.30
C LEU A 165 -14.16 -4.52 -30.97
N GLY A 166 -15.43 -4.32 -31.28
CA GLY A 166 -16.05 -3.15 -31.89
C GLY A 166 -16.33 -3.53 -33.35
N GLU A 167 -17.61 -3.68 -33.67
CA GLU A 167 -18.26 -4.21 -34.90
C GLU A 167 -18.46 -5.73 -35.01
#